data_AF-A0A2J6W2X0-F1
#
_entry.id   AF-A0A2J6W2X0-F1
#
_cell.length_a   1.000
_cell.length_b   1.000
_cell.length_c   1.000
_cell.angle_alpha   90.00
_cell.angle_beta   90.00
_cell.angle_gamma   90.00
#
_symmetry.space_group_name_H-M   'P 1'
#
loop_
_entity.id
_entity.type
_entity.pdbx_description
1 polymer ?
#
loop_
_entity_poly.entity_id
_entity_poly.type
_entity_poly.pdbx_seq_one_letter_code
_entity_poly.pdbx_strand_id
1 'polypeptide(L)' 'MGRKVNKNKAVIKPSVEEMIEALKSLGLNPKVEDKKYPKLWYEQNKAVIIDKKYNKTKLLAMISNEINKMRAKKSK' A
#
# COMPACT_ATOMS: atom_id res chain seq x y z
N MET A 1 -6.69 -2.67 -14.36
CA MET A 1 -6.52 -1.28 -13.85
C MET A 1 -7.34 -1.05 -12.57
N GLY A 2 -6.73 -0.58 -11.47
CA GLY A 2 -7.37 -0.46 -10.15
C GLY A 2 -6.78 0.63 -9.23
N ARG A 3 -6.07 1.61 -9.80
CA ARG A 3 -5.36 2.67 -9.07
C ARG A 3 -6.34 3.72 -8.50
N LYS A 4 -6.16 4.10 -7.23
CA LYS A 4 -6.91 5.19 -6.57
C LYS A 4 -6.05 6.38 -6.11
N VAL A 5 -4.74 6.31 -6.34
CA VAL A 5 -3.75 7.33 -5.94
C VAL A 5 -3.30 8.12 -7.15
N ASN A 6 -2.97 9.41 -6.99
CA ASN A 6 -2.49 10.25 -8.07
C ASN A 6 -1.17 9.75 -8.68
N LYS A 7 -0.91 10.01 -9.98
CA LYS A 7 0.16 9.32 -10.74
C LYS A 7 1.55 9.63 -10.16
N ASN A 8 1.77 10.90 -9.79
CA ASN A 8 3.02 11.39 -9.19
C ASN A 8 3.32 10.76 -7.81
N LYS A 9 2.31 10.20 -7.15
CA LYS A 9 2.44 9.55 -5.84
C LYS A 9 2.31 8.03 -5.92
N ALA A 10 2.12 7.46 -7.11
CA ALA A 10 1.91 6.03 -7.25
C ALA A 10 3.23 5.26 -7.11
N VAL A 11 3.19 4.15 -6.40
CA VAL A 11 4.32 3.22 -6.30
C VAL A 11 4.26 2.24 -7.47
N ILE A 12 5.38 2.07 -8.17
CA ILE A 12 5.52 1.09 -9.25
C ILE A 12 5.73 -0.29 -8.64
N LYS A 13 4.87 -1.27 -8.97
CA LYS A 13 4.92 -2.65 -8.45
C LYS A 13 5.06 -2.68 -6.91
N PRO A 14 4.02 -2.29 -6.14
CA PRO A 14 4.07 -2.34 -4.69
C PRO A 14 4.00 -3.79 -4.19
N SER A 15 4.90 -4.16 -3.28
CA SER A 15 4.88 -5.48 -2.64
C SER A 15 4.06 -5.46 -1.34
N VAL A 16 3.52 -6.61 -0.94
CA VAL A 16 2.73 -6.73 0.30
C VAL A 16 3.61 -6.43 1.53
N GLU A 17 4.86 -6.90 1.53
CA GLU A 17 5.82 -6.64 2.61
C GLU A 17 6.12 -5.15 2.76
N GLU A 18 6.37 -4.43 1.67
CA GLU A 18 6.58 -2.97 1.69
C GLU A 18 5.37 -2.24 2.26
N MET A 19 4.16 -2.67 1.90
CA MET A 19 2.93 -2.10 2.44
C MET A 19 2.81 -2.34 3.95
N ILE A 20 3.12 -3.54 4.44
CA ILE A 20 3.08 -3.86 5.87
C ILE A 20 4.08 -3.01 6.64
N GLU A 21 5.31 -2.90 6.15
CA GLU A 21 6.38 -2.14 6.81
C GLU A 21 6.06 -0.63 6.84
N ALA A 22 5.57 -0.07 5.74
CA ALA A 22 5.09 1.31 5.69
C ALA A 22 3.93 1.56 6.66
N LEU A 23 2.97 0.63 6.74
CA LEU A 23 1.82 0.74 7.65
C LEU A 23 2.22 0.64 9.13
N LYS A 24 3.18 -0.24 9.45
CA LYS A 24 3.77 -0.33 10.79
C LYS A 24 4.51 0.96 11.17
N SER A 25 5.28 1.52 10.25
CA SER A 25 5.97 2.82 10.44
C SER A 25 4.97 3.96 10.73
N LEU A 26 3.79 3.91 10.11
CA LEU A 26 2.69 4.86 10.32
C LEU A 26 1.87 4.60 11.59
N GLY A 27 2.19 3.59 12.40
CA GLY A 27 1.44 3.26 13.63
C GLY A 27 0.02 2.78 13.35
N LEU A 28 -0.17 2.08 12.23
CA LEU A 28 -1.41 1.40 11.86
C LEU A 28 -1.28 -0.11 12.13
N ASN A 29 -2.42 -0.80 12.27
CA ASN A 29 -2.47 -2.25 12.46
C ASN A 29 -2.81 -2.93 11.12
N PRO A 30 -1.82 -3.27 10.27
CA PRO A 30 -2.09 -4.01 9.04
C PRO A 30 -2.45 -5.46 9.33
N LYS A 31 -3.57 -5.92 8.78
CA LYS A 31 -3.96 -7.33 8.72
C LYS A 31 -3.95 -7.80 7.27
N VAL A 32 -3.27 -8.91 7.01
CA VAL A 32 -3.25 -9.52 5.67
C VAL A 32 -4.39 -10.52 5.57
N GLU A 33 -5.20 -10.40 4.53
CA GLU A 33 -6.23 -11.39 4.17
C GLU A 33 -5.92 -11.98 2.79
N ASP A 34 -6.25 -13.26 2.61
CA ASP A 34 -6.14 -13.94 1.32
C ASP A 34 -7.38 -13.62 0.47
N LYS A 35 -7.45 -12.36 0.02
CA LYS A 35 -8.54 -11.84 -0.79
C LYS A 35 -8.03 -11.32 -2.13
N LYS A 36 -8.62 -11.88 -3.19
CA LYS A 36 -8.30 -11.55 -4.58
C LYS A 36 -8.98 -10.27 -5.03
N TYR A 37 -8.28 -9.45 -5.82
CA TYR A 37 -8.92 -8.36 -6.53
C TYR A 37 -9.61 -8.90 -7.79
N PRO A 38 -10.93 -8.77 -7.97
CA PRO A 38 -11.67 -9.45 -9.04
C PRO A 38 -11.11 -9.21 -10.45
N LYS A 39 -10.56 -8.03 -10.74
CA LYS A 39 -9.98 -7.72 -12.07
C LYS A 39 -8.58 -8.32 -12.30
N LEU A 40 -7.91 -8.79 -11.25
CA LEU A 40 -6.55 -9.36 -11.28
C LEU A 40 -6.51 -10.64 -10.42
N TRP A 41 -7.59 -11.40 -10.42
CA TRP A 41 -7.79 -12.54 -9.51
C TRP A 41 -6.76 -13.67 -9.73
N TYR A 42 -6.18 -13.73 -10.93
CA TYR A 42 -5.14 -14.70 -11.32
C TYR A 42 -3.73 -14.28 -10.87
N GLU A 43 -3.51 -13.00 -10.57
CA GLU A 43 -2.18 -12.44 -10.30
C GLU A 43 -2.01 -12.02 -8.83
N GLN A 44 -3.07 -11.55 -8.17
CA GLN A 44 -3.02 -11.03 -6.80
C GLN A 44 -3.97 -11.78 -5.88
N ASN A 45 -3.40 -12.46 -4.88
CA ASN A 45 -4.15 -13.27 -3.91
C ASN A 45 -4.32 -12.61 -2.53
N LYS A 46 -3.61 -11.50 -2.26
CA LYS A 46 -3.55 -10.89 -0.92
C LYS A 46 -4.12 -9.47 -0.92
N ALA A 47 -4.83 -9.13 0.15
CA ALA A 47 -5.29 -7.79 0.47
C ALA A 47 -4.80 -7.37 1.85
N VAL A 48 -4.54 -6.07 2.04
CA VAL A 48 -4.16 -5.51 3.34
C VAL A 48 -5.33 -4.70 3.89
N ILE A 49 -5.80 -5.08 5.06
CA ILE A 49 -6.87 -4.43 5.82
C ILE A 49 -6.24 -3.62 6.94
N ILE A 50 -6.83 -2.46 7.22
CA ILE A 50 -6.36 -1.51 8.22
C ILE A 50 -7.54 -0.75 8.83
N ASP A 51 -7.34 -0.28 10.05
CA ASP A 51 -8.29 0.62 10.70
C ASP A 51 -8.28 2.01 10.06
N LYS A 52 -9.47 2.49 9.72
CA LYS A 52 -9.64 3.79 9.05
C LYS A 52 -9.53 4.93 10.07
N LYS A 53 -8.32 5.43 10.29
CA LYS A 53 -8.08 6.66 11.10
C LYS A 53 -8.32 7.96 10.32
N TYR A 54 -8.18 7.93 8.99
CA TYR A 54 -8.31 9.11 8.11
C TYR A 54 -9.14 8.81 6.85
N ASN A 55 -9.41 9.84 6.05
CA ASN A 55 -10.08 9.65 4.77
C ASN A 55 -9.25 8.76 3.81
N LYS A 56 -9.93 7.94 3.02
CA LYS A 56 -9.31 6.85 2.22
C LYS A 56 -8.22 7.37 1.27
N THR A 57 -8.49 8.47 0.58
CA THR A 57 -7.54 9.08 -0.36
C THR A 57 -6.28 9.60 0.35
N LYS A 58 -6.45 10.26 1.51
CA LYS A 58 -5.33 10.80 2.30
C LYS A 58 -4.42 9.67 2.78
N LEU A 59 -5.02 8.60 3.28
CA LEU A 59 -4.29 7.45 3.80
C LEU A 59 -3.53 6.71 2.69
N LEU A 60 -4.15 6.48 1.52
CA LEU A 60 -3.45 5.90 0.38
C LEU A 60 -2.25 6.76 -0.08
N ALA A 61 -2.40 8.09 -0.06
CA ALA A 61 -1.31 8.99 -0.40
C ALA A 61 -0.16 8.96 0.62
N MET A 62 -0.48 8.86 1.93
CA MET A 62 0.53 8.73 2.99
C MET A 62 1.32 7.42 2.85
N ILE A 63 0.63 6.30 2.67
CA ILE A 63 1.27 4.98 2.48
C ILE A 63 2.20 4.99 1.26
N SER A 64 1.72 5.53 0.14
CA SER A 64 2.52 5.56 -1.09
C SER A 64 3.77 6.44 -0.93
N ASN A 65 3.65 7.54 -0.20
CA ASN A 65 4.79 8.42 0.10
C ASN A 65 5.81 7.73 1.01
N GLU A 66 5.34 7.01 2.03
CA GLU A 66 6.21 6.25 2.94
C GLU A 66 7.00 5.16 2.20
N ILE A 67 6.32 4.38 1.34
CA ILE A 67 7.00 3.36 0.53
C ILE A 67 8.05 3.99 -0.39
N ASN A 68 7.75 5.12 -1.03
CA ASN A 68 8.73 5.81 -1.87
C ASN A 68 9.93 6.32 -1.07
N LYS A 69 9.73 6.84 0.15
CA LYS A 69 10.83 7.22 1.05
C LYS A 69 11.70 6.03 1.42
N MET A 70 11.10 4.89 1.74
CA MET A 70 11.82 3.67 2.08
C MET A 70 12.67 3.18 0.90
N ARG A 71 12.13 3.22 -0.33
CA ARG A 71 12.88 2.90 -1.55
C ARG A 71 14.03 3.88 -1.80
N ALA A 72 13.80 5.18 -1.60
CA ALA A 72 14.85 6.19 -1.73
C ALA A 72 15.98 5.99 -0.71
N LYS A 73 15.65 5.59 0.52
CA LYS A 73 16.64 5.28 1.56
C LYS A 73 17.45 4.01 1.27
N LYS A 74 16.85 3.00 0.62
CA LYS A 74 17.52 1.74 0.25
C LYS A 74 18.48 1.87 -0.93
N SER A 75 18.34 2.91 -1.74
CA SER A 75 19.20 3.18 -2.90
C SER A 75 20.43 4.03 -2.55
N LYS A 76 20.61 4.41 -1.29
CA LYS A 76 21.73 5.20 -0.78
C LYS A 76 22.56 4.36 0.17
#